data_AF-A0A2U0D2Z4-F1
#
_entry.id   AF-A0A2U0D2Z4-F1
#
_cell.length_a   1.000
_cell.length_b   1.000
_cell.length_c   1.000
_cell.angle_alpha   90.00
_cell.angle_beta   90.00
_cell.angle_gamma   90.00
#
_symmetry.space_group_name_H-M   'P 1'
#
loop_
_entity.id
_entity.type
_entity.pdbx_description
1 polymer ?
#
loop_
_entity_poly.entity_id
_entity_poly.type
_entity_poly.pdbx_seq_one_letter_code
_entity_poly.pdbx_strand_id
1 'polypeptide(L)'
;MAKNTSILLGDYFEKFISQQIKSGKFSSASEVVRAALRMFEYEESKKSELINELKKGEKSGFVENFDRKEFLKHLHQKYSAE
;
A
#
# COMPACT_ATOMS: atom_id res chain seq x y z
N MET A 1 15.56 17.14 9.87
CA MET A 1 15.06 18.07 10.90
C MET A 1 13.56 18.18 10.77
N ALA A 2 12.81 18.18 11.87
CA ALA A 2 11.37 18.43 11.83
C ALA A 2 11.12 19.87 11.34
N LYS A 3 10.27 20.04 10.33
CA LYS A 3 9.82 21.35 9.86
C LYS A 3 8.39 21.57 10.36
N ASN A 4 8.14 22.71 10.97
CA ASN A 4 6.79 23.12 11.34
C ASN A 4 6.12 23.72 10.11
N THR A 5 4.93 23.23 9.78
CA THR A 5 4.17 23.65 8.59
C THR A 5 2.77 24.06 9.03
N SER A 6 2.37 25.26 8.65
CA SER A 6 0.98 25.71 8.81
C SER A 6 0.18 25.26 7.59
N ILE A 7 -0.98 24.64 7.83
CA ILE A 7 -1.84 24.07 6.79
C ILE A 7 -3.26 24.55 7.07
N LEU A 8 -3.94 25.04 6.02
CA LEU A 8 -5.38 25.34 6.10
C LEU A 8 -6.18 24.07 5.83
N LEU A 9 -7.08 23.74 6.75
CA LEU A 9 -7.98 22.60 6.65
C LEU A 9 -9.41 23.11 6.59
N GLY A 10 -10.24 22.52 5.74
CA GLY A 10 -11.67 22.83 5.73
C GLY A 10 -12.39 22.24 6.94
N ASP A 11 -13.56 22.78 7.25
CA ASP A 11 -14.40 22.41 8.42
C ASP A 11 -14.63 20.90 8.58
N TYR A 12 -14.75 20.18 7.46
CA TYR A 12 -14.90 18.73 7.46
C TYR A 12 -13.74 18.03 8.16
N PHE A 13 -12.49 18.38 7.80
CA PHE A 13 -11.30 17.76 8.36
C PHE A 13 -11.02 18.24 9.78
N GLU A 14 -11.35 19.48 10.11
CA GLU A 14 -11.27 19.95 11.50
C GLU A 14 -12.18 19.15 12.43
N LYS A 15 -13.44 18.91 12.01
CA LYS A 15 -14.38 18.07 12.76
C LYS A 15 -13.86 16.64 12.92
N PHE A 16 -13.34 16.06 11.84
CA PHE A 16 -12.75 14.72 11.88
C PHE A 16 -11.56 14.64 12.86
N ILE A 17 -10.59 15.56 12.75
CA ILE A 17 -9.43 15.60 13.66
C ILE A 17 -9.88 15.78 15.10
N SER A 18 -10.84 16.67 15.35
CA SER A 18 -11.39 16.90 16.69
C SER A 18 -12.03 15.64 17.26
N GLN A 19 -12.76 14.86 16.46
CA GLN A 19 -13.34 13.58 16.89
C GLN A 19 -12.26 12.54 17.21
N GLN A 20 -11.20 12.48 16.40
CA GLN A 20 -10.07 11.55 16.62
C GLN A 20 -9.28 11.88 17.89
N ILE A 21 -9.20 13.15 18.27
CA ILE A 21 -8.57 13.57 19.54
C ILE A 21 -9.52 13.28 20.70
N LYS A 22 -10.82 13.61 20.57
CA LYS A 22 -11.83 13.36 21.61
C LYS A 22 -12.02 11.87 21.93
N SER A 23 -11.79 10.99 20.97
CA SER A 23 -11.82 9.54 21.20
C SER A 23 -10.64 9.02 22.04
N GLY A 24 -9.63 9.86 22.31
CA GLY A 24 -8.42 9.50 23.02
C GLY A 24 -7.39 8.73 22.18
N LYS A 25 -7.68 8.48 20.90
CA LYS A 25 -6.78 7.74 19.99
C LYS A 25 -5.52 8.53 19.63
N PHE A 26 -5.60 9.86 19.64
CA PHE A 26 -4.48 10.74 19.31
C PHE A 26 -4.40 11.91 20.29
N SER A 27 -3.17 12.36 20.58
CA SER A 27 -2.89 13.45 21.52
C SER A 27 -2.99 14.84 20.91
N SER A 28 -2.87 14.96 19.57
CA SER A 28 -2.85 16.24 18.88
C SER A 28 -3.23 16.14 17.40
N ALA A 29 -3.61 17.26 16.80
CA ALA A 29 -3.89 17.35 15.37
C ALA A 29 -2.67 16.93 14.52
N SER A 30 -1.46 17.36 14.93
CA SER A 30 -0.21 16.98 14.25
C SER A 30 0.06 15.47 14.28
N GLU A 31 -0.43 14.76 15.29
CA GLU A 31 -0.33 13.30 15.34
C GLU A 31 -1.30 12.62 14.37
N VAL A 32 -2.55 13.12 14.31
CA VAL A 32 -3.56 12.64 13.33
C VAL A 32 -3.05 12.84 11.91
N VAL A 33 -2.53 14.03 11.59
CA VAL A 33 -1.99 14.34 10.25
C VAL A 33 -0.81 13.45 9.92
N ARG A 34 0.12 13.22 10.86
CA ARG A 34 1.25 12.29 10.65
C ARG A 34 0.80 10.85 10.44
N ALA A 35 -0.22 10.39 11.16
CA ALA A 35 -0.78 9.06 10.95
C ALA A 35 -1.42 8.93 9.55
N ALA A 36 -2.17 9.95 9.12
CA ALA A 36 -2.77 9.98 7.79
C ALA A 36 -1.70 9.99 6.69
N LEU A 37 -0.64 10.79 6.82
CA LEU A 37 0.45 10.85 5.86
C LEU A 37 1.23 9.52 5.77
N ARG A 38 1.45 8.83 6.90
CA ARG A 38 2.07 7.49 6.90
C ARG A 38 1.22 6.47 6.14
N MET A 39 -0.10 6.50 6.34
CA MET A 39 -1.01 5.64 5.60
C MET A 39 -0.96 5.96 4.10
N PHE A 40 -0.99 7.24 3.75
CA PHE A 40 -0.92 7.69 2.35
C PHE A 40 0.38 7.26 1.67
N GLU A 41 1.54 7.44 2.32
CA GLU A 41 2.84 6.99 1.83
C GLU A 41 2.87 5.48 1.58
N TYR A 42 2.33 4.70 2.50
CA TYR A 42 2.26 3.25 2.38
C TYR A 42 1.41 2.78 1.19
N GLU A 43 0.24 3.39 1.00
CA GLU A 43 -0.64 3.07 -0.13
C GLU A 43 0.00 3.47 -1.47
N GLU A 44 0.63 4.64 -1.56
CA GLU A 44 1.33 5.06 -2.79
C GLU A 44 2.53 4.16 -3.10
N SER A 45 3.29 3.74 -2.07
CA SER A 45 4.39 2.78 -2.23
C SER A 45 3.90 1.45 -2.79
N LYS A 46 2.86 0.87 -2.17
CA LYS A 46 2.23 -0.38 -2.64
C LYS A 46 1.72 -0.28 -4.07
N LYS A 47 1.04 0.82 -4.40
CA LYS A 47 0.50 1.05 -5.73
C LYS A 47 1.62 1.12 -6.78
N SER A 48 2.71 1.83 -6.47
CA SER A 48 3.87 1.92 -7.35
C SER A 48 4.51 0.55 -7.58
N GLU A 49 4.69 -0.23 -6.51
CA GLU A 49 5.23 -1.59 -6.58
C GLU A 49 4.34 -2.51 -7.43
N LEU A 50 3.02 -2.50 -7.19
CA LEU A 50 2.06 -3.27 -7.97
C LEU A 50 2.13 -2.93 -9.46
N ILE A 51 2.15 -1.64 -9.81
CA ILE A 51 2.26 -1.19 -11.20
C ILE A 51 3.58 -1.67 -11.83
N ASN A 52 4.67 -1.66 -11.07
CA ASN A 52 5.96 -2.13 -11.55
C ASN A 52 5.96 -3.64 -11.83
N GLU A 53 5.38 -4.44 -10.94
CA GLU A 53 5.25 -5.89 -11.14
C GLU A 53 4.31 -6.24 -12.30
N LEU A 54 3.20 -5.51 -12.47
CA LEU A 54 2.32 -5.67 -13.63
C LEU A 54 3.06 -5.38 -14.95
N LYS A 55 3.83 -4.28 -15.01
CA LYS A 55 4.66 -3.96 -16.19
C LYS A 55 5.71 -5.02 -16.47
N LYS A 56 6.29 -5.65 -15.44
CA LYS A 56 7.22 -6.78 -15.62
C LYS A 56 6.50 -7.99 -16.21
N GLY A 57 5.30 -8.30 -15.70
CA GLY A 57 4.44 -9.36 -16.24
C GLY A 57 4.10 -9.13 -17.71
N GLU A 58 3.61 -7.94 -18.07
CA GLU A 58 3.31 -7.58 -19.47
C GLU A 58 4.53 -7.73 -20.39
N LYS A 59 5.71 -7.32 -19.92
CA LYS A 59 6.97 -7.44 -20.67
C LYS A 59 7.51 -8.87 -20.77
N SER A 60 7.09 -9.77 -19.88
CA SER A 60 7.50 -11.18 -19.91
C SER A 60 6.85 -11.98 -21.05
N GLY A 61 5.87 -11.38 -21.73
CA GLY A 61 5.10 -12.03 -22.79
C GLY A 61 4.01 -12.95 -22.23
N PHE A 62 3.13 -13.41 -23.13
CA PHE A 62 2.01 -14.27 -22.77
C PHE A 62 2.26 -15.70 -23.23
N VAL A 63 1.88 -16.67 -22.39
CA VAL A 63 1.89 -18.09 -22.76
C VAL A 63 0.52 -18.44 -23.34
N GLU A 64 0.46 -18.70 -24.64
CA GLU A 64 -0.81 -18.93 -25.36
C GLU A 64 -1.47 -20.28 -25.01
N ASN A 65 -0.68 -21.32 -24.72
CA ASN A 65 -1.16 -22.69 -24.50
C ASN A 65 -0.84 -23.20 -23.08
N PHE A 66 -1.22 -22.44 -22.06
CA PHE A 66 -0.92 -22.79 -20.68
C PHE A 66 -1.72 -24.02 -20.19
N ASP A 67 -1.05 -25.17 -20.00
CA ASP A 67 -1.62 -26.35 -19.33
C ASP A 67 -1.28 -26.35 -17.83
N ARG A 68 -2.32 -26.15 -17.01
CA ARG A 68 -2.22 -26.12 -15.55
C ARG A 68 -1.76 -27.46 -14.95
N LYS A 69 -2.16 -28.60 -15.53
CA LYS A 69 -1.81 -29.93 -15.00
C LYS A 69 -0.34 -30.23 -15.24
N GLU A 70 0.15 -29.90 -16.43
CA GLU A 70 1.56 -30.06 -16.77
C GLU A 70 2.42 -29.14 -15.89
N PHE A 71 2.03 -27.87 -15.75
CA PHE A 71 2.72 -26.91 -14.88
C PHE A 71 2.80 -27.37 -13.43
N LEU A 72 1.70 -27.90 -12.87
CA LEU A 72 1.68 -28.43 -11.50
C LEU A 72 2.61 -29.64 -11.35
N LYS A 73 2.64 -30.55 -12.33
CA LYS A 73 3.57 -31.68 -12.34
C LYS A 73 5.02 -31.22 -12.37
N HIS A 74 5.35 -30.23 -13.20
CA HIS A 74 6.68 -29.61 -13.26
C HIS A 74 7.06 -28.96 -11.92
N LEU A 75 6.14 -28.24 -11.26
CA LEU A 75 6.39 -27.67 -9.94
C LEU A 75 6.67 -28.75 -8.89
N HIS A 76 5.84 -29.78 -8.82
CA HIS A 76 6.07 -30.88 -7.88
C HIS A 76 7.42 -31.55 -8.15
N GLN A 77 7.78 -31.84 -9.39
CA GLN A 77 9.08 -32.44 -9.73
C GLN A 77 10.27 -31.52 -9.37
N LYS A 78 10.13 -30.20 -9.56
CA LYS A 78 11.19 -29.23 -9.27
C LYS A 78 11.44 -29.06 -7.78
N TYR A 79 10.42 -29.21 -6.95
CA TYR A 79 10.48 -28.98 -5.50
C TYR A 79 10.26 -30.26 -4.65
N SER A 80 10.18 -31.45 -5.26
CA SER A 80 10.00 -32.73 -4.55
C SER A 80 11.28 -33.32 -3.95
N ALA A 81 12.39 -32.57 -3.95
CA ALA A 81 13.66 -32.97 -3.33
C ALA A 81 14.15 -31.88 -2.37
N GLU A 82 13.31 -31.58 -1.38
CA GLU A 82 13.70 -31.12 -0.03
C GLU A 82 12.92 -31.96 0.99
#